data_AF-A0A6A0GU73-F1
#
_entry.id   AF-A0A6A0GU73-F1
#
_cell.length_a   1.000
_cell.length_b   1.000
_cell.length_c   1.000
_cell.angle_alpha   90.00
_cell.angle_beta   90.00
_cell.angle_gamma   90.00
#
_symmetry.space_group_name_H-M   'P 1'
#
loop_
_entity.id
_entity.type
_entity.pdbx_description
1 polymer ?
#
loop_
_entity_poly.entity_id
_entity_poly.type
_entity_poly.pdbx_seq_one_letter_code
_entity_poly.pdbx_strand_id
1 'polypeptide(L)'
;MPLAPAWLADYALIDNEGLFEEYLEMVLQFGFLTIFVAAFPLAPLFALLNNWVEIRLDAQKFVCETRRPVAERAQNIGIWFTILDFMAHLAVISNFIIMLCSIRIIGIWFTILDFMAHLAVISNAFLIAFTSEFLPRLLYKYEYDWSLRGYVNFTLATAPNGTMSQPCRYRGYRDHEGLHTTFFWRLLAIRLGFVIAFERVVDVVVQHVVFGVCRLIDVLVPDVPQSLEIKIKRERYLAKQALADSETILKVNNS
;
A
#
# COMPACT_ATOMS: atom_id res chain seq x y z
N MET A 1 66.49 -4.96 28.33
CA MET A 1 65.50 -6.03 28.57
C MET A 1 65.62 -7.02 27.43
N PRO A 2 65.76 -8.34 27.69
CA PRO A 2 65.76 -9.31 26.60
C PRO A 2 64.39 -9.30 25.92
N LEU A 3 64.38 -9.32 24.59
CA LEU A 3 63.18 -9.48 23.78
C LEU A 3 62.51 -10.80 24.16
N ALA A 4 61.22 -10.75 24.50
CA ALA A 4 60.45 -11.97 24.76
C ALA A 4 60.51 -12.89 23.52
N PRO A 5 60.58 -14.22 23.70
CA PRO A 5 60.64 -15.14 22.58
C PRO A 5 59.29 -15.16 21.84
N ALA A 6 59.32 -15.36 20.52
CA ALA A 6 58.15 -15.26 19.65
C ALA A 6 56.96 -16.13 20.11
N TRP A 7 57.22 -17.33 20.60
CA TRP A 7 56.17 -18.25 21.09
C TRP A 7 55.41 -17.70 22.31
N LEU A 8 56.02 -16.83 23.14
CA LEU A 8 55.34 -16.20 24.27
C LEU A 8 54.30 -15.17 23.79
N ALA A 9 54.63 -14.45 22.71
CA ALA A 9 53.71 -13.50 22.09
C ALA A 9 52.54 -14.23 21.42
N ASP A 10 52.82 -15.34 20.72
CA ASP A 10 51.77 -16.17 20.11
C ASP A 10 50.86 -16.82 21.17
N TYR A 11 51.41 -17.20 22.33
CA TYR A 11 50.61 -17.73 23.44
C TYR A 11 49.67 -16.69 24.07
N ALA A 12 49.91 -15.39 23.89
CA ALA A 12 49.01 -14.34 24.37
C ALA A 12 47.79 -14.10 23.46
N LEU A 13 47.82 -14.60 22.21
CA LEU A 13 46.71 -14.49 21.26
C LEU A 13 45.56 -15.46 21.58
N ILE A 14 44.37 -15.17 21.03
CA ILE A 14 43.15 -15.97 21.21
C ILE A 14 43.29 -17.27 20.41
N ASP A 15 42.82 -18.38 20.98
CA ASP A 15 42.84 -19.68 20.29
C ASP A 15 41.80 -19.71 19.16
N ASN A 16 42.15 -20.30 18.03
CA ASN A 16 41.25 -20.35 16.87
C ASN A 16 40.29 -21.54 17.00
N GLU A 17 39.04 -21.28 17.35
CA GLU A 17 37.99 -22.30 17.54
C GLU A 17 37.40 -22.85 16.23
N GLY A 18 37.89 -22.37 15.07
CA GLY A 18 37.49 -22.84 13.74
C GLY A 18 36.61 -21.84 12.99
N LEU A 19 36.04 -22.31 11.87
CA LEU A 19 35.32 -21.46 10.90
C LEU A 19 33.80 -21.53 11.03
N PHE A 20 33.26 -22.29 11.98
CA PHE A 20 31.83 -22.58 12.05
C PHE A 20 30.98 -21.31 12.22
N GLU A 21 31.33 -20.44 13.18
CA GLU A 21 30.60 -19.19 13.45
C GLU A 21 30.69 -18.22 12.27
N GLU A 22 31.87 -18.11 11.64
CA GLU A 22 32.09 -17.28 10.45
C GLU A 22 31.19 -17.72 9.28
N TYR A 23 31.08 -19.04 9.04
CA TYR A 23 30.15 -19.57 8.04
C TYR A 23 28.68 -19.37 8.46
N LEU A 24 28.35 -19.54 9.73
CA LEU A 24 26.99 -19.37 10.24
C LEU A 24 26.50 -17.95 10.02
N GLU A 25 27.31 -16.95 10.34
CA GLU A 25 27.01 -15.53 10.13
C GLU A 25 26.71 -15.23 8.66
N MET A 26 27.58 -15.69 7.75
CA MET A 26 27.41 -15.50 6.32
C MET A 26 26.15 -16.20 5.76
N VAL A 27 25.85 -17.41 6.24
CA VAL A 27 24.67 -18.18 5.82
C VAL A 27 23.38 -17.53 6.34
N LEU A 28 23.37 -17.03 7.58
CA LEU A 28 22.23 -16.29 8.12
C LEU A 28 21.98 -15.01 7.33
N GLN A 29 23.04 -14.25 7.00
CA GLN A 29 22.92 -13.07 6.15
C GLN A 29 22.35 -13.41 4.77
N PHE A 30 22.84 -14.49 4.14
CA PHE A 30 22.28 -14.98 2.88
C PHE A 30 20.80 -15.36 2.99
N GLY A 31 20.39 -15.99 4.09
CA GLY A 31 19.00 -16.34 4.37
C GLY A 31 18.08 -15.13 4.47
N PHE A 32 18.46 -14.14 5.27
CA PHE A 32 17.68 -12.91 5.40
C PHE A 32 17.51 -12.19 4.06
N LEU A 33 18.57 -12.16 3.25
CA LEU A 33 18.52 -11.56 1.93
C LEU A 33 17.61 -12.33 1.00
N THR A 34 17.78 -13.64 0.88
CA THR A 34 17.07 -14.40 -0.15
C THR A 34 15.60 -14.63 0.17
N ILE A 35 15.24 -14.89 1.44
CA ILE A 35 13.87 -15.20 1.85
C ILE A 35 12.98 -13.94 1.88
N PHE A 36 13.55 -12.77 2.19
CA PHE A 36 12.79 -11.54 2.42
C PHE A 36 13.07 -10.40 1.42
N VAL A 37 13.83 -10.64 0.34
CA VAL A 37 14.14 -9.60 -0.66
C VAL A 37 12.90 -8.93 -1.25
N ALA A 38 11.79 -9.68 -1.42
CA ALA A 38 10.55 -9.14 -1.96
C ALA A 38 9.92 -8.06 -1.06
N ALA A 39 10.20 -8.08 0.25
CA ALA A 39 9.73 -7.08 1.18
C ALA A 39 10.63 -5.83 1.22
N PHE A 40 11.94 -5.99 1.03
CA PHE A 40 12.90 -4.88 1.07
C PHE A 40 13.93 -4.95 -0.06
N PRO A 41 13.72 -4.22 -1.18
CA PRO A 41 14.56 -4.34 -2.37
C PRO A 41 15.97 -3.75 -2.20
N LEU A 42 16.22 -2.92 -1.18
CA LEU A 42 17.55 -2.37 -0.90
C LEU A 42 18.44 -3.28 -0.05
N ALA A 43 17.92 -4.41 0.47
CA ALA A 43 18.69 -5.33 1.31
C ALA A 43 20.04 -5.79 0.69
N PRO A 44 20.13 -6.11 -0.63
CA PRO A 44 21.38 -6.53 -1.24
C PRO A 44 22.49 -5.48 -1.19
N LEU A 45 22.14 -4.19 -1.18
CA LEU A 45 23.11 -3.10 -1.10
C LEU A 45 23.75 -3.03 0.29
N PHE A 46 22.94 -3.17 1.34
CA PHE A 46 23.46 -3.23 2.71
C PHE A 46 24.33 -4.47 2.94
N ALA A 47 23.92 -5.61 2.40
CA ALA A 47 24.72 -6.83 2.47
C ALA A 47 26.05 -6.73 1.75
N LEU A 48 26.10 -6.04 0.60
CA LEU A 48 27.35 -5.84 -0.12
C LEU A 48 28.32 -4.96 0.68
N LEU A 49 27.81 -3.90 1.31
CA LEU A 49 28.61 -3.06 2.20
C LEU A 49 29.07 -3.85 3.44
N ASN A 50 28.20 -4.67 4.04
CA ASN A 50 28.55 -5.51 5.16
C ASN A 50 29.68 -6.48 4.78
N ASN A 51 29.50 -7.26 3.71
CA ASN A 51 30.51 -8.22 3.23
C ASN A 51 31.83 -7.57 2.88
N TRP A 52 31.81 -6.33 2.36
CA TRP A 52 33.03 -5.60 2.05
C TRP A 52 33.85 -5.27 3.31
N VAL A 53 33.18 -4.84 4.37
CA VAL A 53 33.81 -4.53 5.67
C VAL A 53 34.24 -5.83 6.36
N GLU A 54 33.38 -6.85 6.35
CA GLU A 54 33.60 -8.13 7.03
C GLU A 54 34.87 -8.82 6.55
N ILE A 55 35.07 -8.92 5.23
CA ILE A 55 36.29 -9.53 4.65
C ILE A 55 37.57 -8.85 5.16
N ARG A 56 37.52 -7.55 5.47
CA ARG A 56 38.68 -6.81 6.00
C ARG A 56 38.86 -7.03 7.49
N LEU A 57 37.77 -7.03 8.26
CA LEU A 57 37.80 -7.27 9.69
C LEU A 57 38.24 -8.70 10.00
N ASP A 58 37.72 -9.70 9.28
CA ASP A 58 38.12 -11.10 9.41
C ASP A 58 39.61 -11.29 9.09
N ALA A 59 40.09 -10.66 8.02
CA ALA A 59 41.51 -10.71 7.68
C ALA A 59 42.39 -10.10 8.79
N GLN A 60 41.96 -9.01 9.41
CA GLN A 60 42.68 -8.41 10.54
C GLN A 60 42.63 -9.31 11.79
N LYS A 61 41.47 -9.86 12.12
CA LYS A 61 41.27 -10.82 13.22
C LYS A 61 42.19 -12.03 13.07
N PHE A 62 42.26 -12.63 11.88
CA PHE A 62 43.09 -13.80 11.61
C PHE A 62 44.61 -13.51 11.62
N VAL A 63 45.03 -12.30 11.25
CA VAL A 63 46.45 -11.94 11.18
C VAL A 63 46.98 -11.39 12.51
N CYS A 64 46.16 -10.66 13.27
CA CYS A 64 46.62 -9.88 14.42
C CYS A 64 46.12 -10.40 15.78
N GLU A 65 44.98 -11.11 15.83
CA GLU A 65 44.30 -11.41 17.11
C GLU A 65 44.23 -12.90 17.44
N THR A 66 44.15 -13.77 16.42
CA THR A 66 44.08 -15.22 16.60
C THR A 66 45.43 -15.90 16.42
N ARG A 67 45.64 -16.99 17.16
CA ARG A 67 46.75 -17.91 16.92
C ARG A 67 46.62 -18.59 15.56
N ARG A 68 47.77 -18.89 14.95
CA ARG A 68 47.82 -19.54 13.65
C ARG A 68 47.16 -20.93 13.71
N PRO A 69 46.08 -21.19 12.95
CA PRO A 69 45.46 -22.50 12.90
C PRO A 69 46.34 -23.51 12.16
N VAL A 70 46.15 -24.79 12.45
CA VAL A 70 46.77 -25.89 11.69
C VAL A 70 46.11 -25.97 10.31
N ALA A 71 46.91 -26.00 9.25
CA ALA A 71 46.38 -26.05 7.90
C ALA A 71 45.74 -27.42 7.61
N GLU A 72 44.43 -27.43 7.48
CA GLU A 72 43.65 -28.59 7.03
C GLU A 72 43.25 -28.44 5.56
N ARG A 73 43.27 -29.54 4.80
CA ARG A 73 42.85 -29.54 3.39
C ARG A 73 41.41 -30.02 3.29
N ALA A 74 40.54 -29.16 2.78
CA ALA A 74 39.16 -29.49 2.44
C ALA A 74 38.93 -29.29 0.93
N GLN A 75 38.14 -30.16 0.31
CA GLN A 75 37.78 -30.05 -1.12
C GLN A 75 36.61 -29.09 -1.33
N ASN A 76 35.67 -29.06 -0.38
CA ASN A 76 34.39 -28.35 -0.49
C ASN A 76 34.04 -27.67 0.85
N ILE A 77 33.08 -26.74 0.83
CA ILE A 77 32.53 -26.10 2.03
C ILE A 77 31.72 -27.06 2.94
N GLY A 78 31.45 -28.28 2.48
CA GLY A 78 30.78 -29.32 3.27
C GLY A 78 29.26 -29.11 3.39
N ILE A 79 28.72 -29.32 4.59
CA ILE A 79 27.28 -29.31 4.90
C ILE A 79 26.60 -27.98 4.52
N TRP A 80 27.36 -26.87 4.54
CA TRP A 80 26.87 -25.54 4.24
C TRP A 80 26.31 -25.42 2.83
N PHE A 81 26.84 -26.16 1.85
CA PHE A 81 26.30 -26.15 0.49
C PHE A 81 24.85 -26.67 0.46
N THR A 82 24.59 -27.79 1.13
CA THR A 82 23.25 -28.37 1.23
C THR A 82 22.28 -27.44 1.95
N ILE A 83 22.75 -26.73 2.97
CA ILE A 83 21.94 -25.74 3.70
C ILE A 83 21.58 -24.57 2.78
N LEU A 84 22.56 -24.02 2.05
CA LEU A 84 22.34 -22.91 1.11
C LEU A 84 21.40 -23.31 -0.04
N ASP A 85 21.54 -24.52 -0.58
CA ASP A 85 20.65 -25.04 -1.61
C ASP A 85 19.20 -25.18 -1.11
N PHE A 86 19.01 -25.73 0.09
CA PHE A 86 17.69 -25.81 0.72
C PHE A 86 17.09 -24.41 0.97
N MET A 87 17.89 -23.48 1.47
CA MET A 87 17.47 -22.09 1.69
C MET A 87 17.09 -21.38 0.39
N ALA A 88 17.79 -21.63 -0.71
CA ALA A 88 17.46 -21.08 -2.01
C ALA A 88 16.09 -21.56 -2.52
N HIS A 89 15.77 -22.84 -2.34
CA HIS A 89 14.44 -23.38 -2.68
C HIS A 89 13.33 -22.76 -1.80
N LEU A 90 13.58 -22.63 -0.49
CA LEU A 90 12.65 -21.99 0.44
C LEU A 90 12.44 -20.50 0.11
N ALA A 91 13.49 -19.81 -0.33
CA ALA A 91 13.45 -18.42 -0.75
C ALA A 91 12.48 -18.19 -1.93
N VAL A 92 12.45 -19.10 -2.92
CA VAL A 92 11.51 -18.98 -4.04
C VAL A 92 10.05 -19.09 -3.56
N ILE A 93 9.76 -20.06 -2.70
CA ILE A 93 8.41 -20.32 -2.18
C ILE A 93 7.94 -19.15 -1.30
N SER A 94 8.81 -18.69 -0.39
CA SER A 94 8.50 -17.57 0.53
C SER A 94 8.26 -16.26 -0.22
N ASN A 95 9.13 -15.88 -1.18
CA ASN A 95 8.94 -14.67 -1.97
C ASN A 95 7.65 -14.70 -2.81
N PHE A 96 7.30 -15.87 -3.36
CA PHE A 96 6.02 -16.03 -4.07
C PHE A 96 4.82 -15.79 -3.14
N ILE A 97 4.85 -16.35 -1.93
CA ILE A 97 3.80 -16.14 -0.91
C ILE A 97 3.74 -14.66 -0.48
N ILE A 98 4.89 -14.02 -0.26
CA ILE A 98 4.96 -12.59 0.13
C ILE A 98 4.34 -11.71 -0.96
N MET A 99 4.66 -11.97 -2.23
CA MET A 99 4.10 -11.22 -3.36
C MET A 99 2.58 -11.43 -3.46
N LEU A 100 2.09 -12.67 -3.39
CA LEU A 100 0.66 -12.97 -3.42
C LEU A 100 -0.10 -12.34 -2.24
N CYS A 101 0.46 -12.41 -1.04
CA CYS A 101 -0.15 -11.84 0.15
C CYS A 101 -0.24 -10.31 0.03
N SER A 102 0.82 -9.66 -0.47
CA SER A 102 0.85 -8.21 -0.67
C SER A 102 -0.22 -7.76 -1.66
N ILE A 103 -0.35 -8.43 -2.80
CA ILE A 103 -1.40 -8.13 -3.80
C ILE A 103 -2.80 -8.29 -3.20
N ARG A 104 -3.03 -9.37 -2.44
CA ARG A 104 -4.32 -9.62 -1.78
C ARG A 104 -4.64 -8.56 -0.72
N ILE A 105 -3.67 -8.19 0.10
CA ILE A 105 -3.83 -7.16 1.14
C ILE A 105 -4.23 -5.82 0.49
N ILE A 106 -3.51 -5.41 -0.56
CA ILE A 106 -3.82 -4.18 -1.31
C ILE A 106 -5.25 -4.22 -1.84
N GLY A 107 -5.68 -5.33 -2.45
CA GLY A 107 -7.05 -5.49 -2.95
C GLY A 107 -8.14 -5.41 -1.87
N ILE A 108 -7.88 -5.98 -0.68
CA ILE A 108 -8.81 -5.93 0.45
C ILE A 108 -8.93 -4.49 0.97
N TRP A 109 -7.82 -3.78 1.14
CA TRP A 109 -7.84 -2.39 1.61
C TRP A 109 -8.59 -1.47 0.66
N PHE A 110 -8.40 -1.60 -0.66
CA PHE A 110 -9.17 -0.81 -1.62
C PHE A 110 -10.68 -1.08 -1.50
N THR A 111 -11.07 -2.35 -1.32
CA THR A 111 -12.48 -2.70 -1.10
C THR A 111 -13.04 -2.08 0.20
N ILE A 112 -12.26 -2.11 1.28
CA ILE A 112 -12.66 -1.53 2.57
C ILE A 112 -12.81 -0.01 2.48
N LEU A 113 -11.85 0.67 1.85
CA LEU A 113 -11.87 2.11 1.67
C LEU A 113 -13.07 2.55 0.81
N ASP A 114 -13.36 1.81 -0.26
CA ASP A 114 -14.54 2.04 -1.11
C ASP A 114 -15.84 1.94 -0.29
N PHE A 115 -15.98 0.88 0.51
CA PHE A 115 -17.14 0.70 1.38
C PHE A 115 -17.28 1.82 2.42
N MET A 116 -16.17 2.21 3.06
CA MET A 116 -16.16 3.32 4.02
C MET A 116 -16.53 4.65 3.37
N ALA A 117 -16.09 4.91 2.15
CA ALA A 117 -16.43 6.12 1.41
C ALA A 117 -17.93 6.22 1.13
N HIS A 118 -18.56 5.13 0.65
CA HIS A 118 -20.01 5.10 0.43
C HIS A 118 -20.80 5.34 1.73
N LEU A 119 -20.41 4.69 2.83
CA LEU A 119 -21.05 4.92 4.13
C LEU A 119 -20.87 6.36 4.63
N ALA A 120 -19.70 6.96 4.41
CA ALA A 120 -19.45 8.36 4.77
C ALA A 120 -20.33 9.33 3.96
N VAL A 121 -20.52 9.10 2.66
CA VAL A 121 -21.40 9.92 1.82
C VAL A 121 -22.85 9.82 2.29
N ILE A 122 -23.34 8.60 2.50
CA ILE A 122 -24.71 8.35 2.97
C ILE A 122 -24.95 9.04 4.32
N SER A 123 -24.05 8.84 5.30
CA SER A 123 -24.19 9.43 6.63
C SER A 123 -24.19 10.97 6.60
N ASN A 124 -23.32 11.59 5.80
CA ASN A 124 -23.30 13.04 5.60
C ASN A 124 -24.59 13.56 4.95
N ALA A 125 -25.13 12.85 3.97
CA ALA A 125 -26.39 13.18 3.34
C ALA A 125 -27.55 13.16 4.35
N PHE A 126 -27.60 12.12 5.20
CA PHE A 126 -28.59 12.02 6.27
C PHE A 126 -28.45 13.15 7.29
N LEU A 127 -27.23 13.50 7.69
CA LEU A 127 -26.99 14.63 8.59
C LEU A 127 -27.54 15.93 8.00
N ILE A 128 -27.22 16.22 6.74
CA ILE A 128 -27.69 17.43 6.05
C ILE A 128 -29.23 17.41 5.91
N ALA A 129 -29.84 16.26 5.61
CA ALA A 129 -31.27 16.16 5.40
C ALA A 129 -32.09 16.33 6.70
N PHE A 130 -31.64 15.72 7.80
CA PHE A 130 -32.42 15.62 9.03
C PHE A 130 -32.04 16.61 10.13
N THR A 131 -30.76 16.97 10.27
CA THR A 131 -30.32 18.01 11.22
C THR A 131 -30.44 19.41 10.61
N SER A 132 -30.44 19.43 9.28
CA SER A 132 -30.81 20.48 8.34
C SER A 132 -32.06 21.33 8.54
N GLU A 133 -31.96 22.65 8.73
CA GLU A 133 -33.07 23.58 8.48
C GLU A 133 -33.28 23.94 7.00
N PHE A 134 -32.37 23.49 6.13
CA PHE A 134 -32.39 23.83 4.72
C PHE A 134 -33.67 23.36 4.01
N LEU A 135 -33.97 22.06 4.08
CA LEU A 135 -35.12 21.45 3.43
C LEU A 135 -36.49 21.97 3.92
N PRO A 136 -36.77 22.08 5.23
CA PRO A 136 -38.06 22.58 5.68
C PRO A 136 -38.29 24.06 5.35
N ARG A 137 -37.24 24.89 5.36
CA ARG A 137 -37.32 26.29 4.92
C ARG A 137 -37.56 26.40 3.42
N LEU A 138 -36.89 25.57 2.63
CA LEU A 138 -37.08 25.53 1.18
C LEU A 138 -38.50 25.10 0.81
N LEU A 139 -39.04 24.07 1.46
CA LEU A 139 -40.41 23.61 1.24
C LEU A 139 -41.45 24.69 1.60
N TYR A 140 -41.28 25.36 2.75
CA TYR A 140 -42.16 26.45 3.14
C TYR A 140 -42.12 27.63 2.15
N LYS A 141 -40.91 27.96 1.68
CA LYS A 141 -40.69 29.01 0.68
C LYS A 141 -41.41 28.73 -0.65
N TYR A 142 -41.53 27.46 -1.00
CA TYR A 142 -42.17 27.01 -2.24
C TYR A 142 -43.70 26.90 -2.11
N GLU A 143 -44.22 26.38 -0.99
CA GLU A 143 -45.67 26.15 -0.83
C GLU A 143 -46.46 27.36 -0.30
N TYR A 144 -45.84 28.24 0.49
CA TYR A 144 -46.55 29.30 1.21
C TYR A 144 -46.09 30.71 0.83
N ASP A 145 -44.86 31.08 1.20
CA ASP A 145 -44.36 32.45 1.00
C ASP A 145 -42.84 32.48 0.82
N TRP A 146 -42.40 33.17 -0.24
CA TRP A 146 -41.00 33.35 -0.59
C TRP A 146 -40.22 34.15 0.47
N SER A 147 -40.89 35.00 1.26
CA SER A 147 -40.27 35.87 2.28
C SER A 147 -40.03 35.18 3.64
N LEU A 148 -40.41 33.90 3.82
CA LEU A 148 -40.33 33.15 5.09
C LEU A 148 -41.07 33.84 6.27
N ARG A 149 -41.96 34.81 6.01
CA ARG A 149 -42.69 35.52 7.06
C ARG A 149 -43.66 34.55 7.74
N GLY A 150 -43.55 34.41 9.05
CA GLY A 150 -44.39 33.48 9.81
C GLY A 150 -43.90 32.03 9.85
N TYR A 151 -42.75 31.70 9.26
CA TYR A 151 -42.17 30.34 9.27
C TYR A 151 -42.08 29.76 10.69
N VAL A 152 -41.55 30.54 11.64
CA VAL A 152 -41.40 30.11 13.04
C VAL A 152 -42.77 29.78 13.66
N ASN A 153 -43.79 30.59 13.40
CA ASN A 153 -45.14 30.37 13.91
C ASN A 153 -45.76 29.10 13.32
N PHE A 154 -45.47 28.77 12.05
CA PHE A 154 -45.92 27.55 11.38
C PHE A 154 -45.21 26.28 11.88
N THR A 155 -43.91 26.36 12.19
CA THR A 155 -43.13 25.19 12.67
C THR A 155 -43.45 24.76 14.11
N LEU A 156 -44.22 25.56 14.84
CA LEU A 156 -44.54 25.37 16.24
C LEU A 156 -45.91 24.67 16.37
N ALA A 157 -45.92 23.49 16.99
CA ALA A 157 -47.13 22.78 17.37
C ALA A 157 -47.56 23.16 18.80
N THR A 158 -48.85 23.12 19.07
CA THR A 158 -49.40 23.42 20.41
C THR A 158 -49.42 22.14 21.27
N ALA A 159 -49.03 22.24 22.53
CA ALA A 159 -49.09 21.12 23.47
C ALA A 159 -50.55 20.73 23.80
N PRO A 160 -50.83 19.44 24.04
CA PRO A 160 -52.18 18.98 24.39
C PRO A 160 -52.65 19.54 25.73
N ASN A 161 -53.95 19.84 25.83
CA ASN A 161 -54.57 20.40 27.03
C ASN A 161 -54.43 19.44 28.22
N GLY A 162 -53.97 19.96 29.37
CA GLY A 162 -53.84 19.20 30.62
C GLY A 162 -52.42 18.76 30.98
N THR A 163 -51.41 19.07 30.16
CA THR A 163 -50.00 18.74 30.46
C THR A 163 -49.24 19.86 31.19
N MET A 164 -49.62 21.13 31.03
CA MET A 164 -48.97 22.29 31.66
C MET A 164 -49.96 23.38 32.07
N SER A 165 -49.56 24.23 33.03
CA SER A 165 -50.37 25.37 33.55
C SER A 165 -50.56 26.52 32.55
N GLN A 166 -49.76 26.58 31.49
CA GLN A 166 -49.83 27.58 30.42
C GLN A 166 -49.74 26.88 29.05
N PRO A 167 -50.36 27.43 27.99
CA PRO A 167 -50.27 26.87 26.65
C PRO A 167 -48.85 27.02 26.10
N CYS A 168 -48.13 25.90 26.02
CA CYS A 168 -46.78 25.83 25.49
C CYS A 168 -46.78 25.40 24.02
N ARG A 169 -45.81 25.92 23.25
CA ARG A 169 -45.56 25.48 21.88
C ARG A 169 -44.22 24.79 21.79
N TYR A 170 -44.19 23.66 21.09
CA TYR A 170 -42.97 22.90 20.85
C TYR A 170 -42.74 22.77 19.36
N ARG A 171 -41.50 22.48 19.00
CA ARG A 171 -41.13 22.32 17.61
C ARG A 171 -41.69 21.01 17.07
N GLY A 172 -42.59 21.08 16.09
CA GLY A 172 -43.22 19.90 15.52
C GLY A 172 -44.25 20.23 14.46
N TYR A 173 -44.42 19.34 13.49
CA TYR A 173 -45.40 19.46 12.41
C TYR A 173 -46.64 18.62 12.73
N ARG A 174 -47.26 18.91 13.87
CA ARG A 174 -48.43 18.19 14.39
C ARG A 174 -49.63 19.10 14.50
N ASP A 175 -50.80 18.53 14.24
CA ASP A 175 -52.07 19.21 14.41
C ASP A 175 -52.46 19.31 15.89
N HIS A 176 -53.51 20.06 16.21
CA HIS A 176 -54.02 20.23 17.57
C HIS A 176 -54.43 18.91 18.25
N GLU A 177 -54.80 17.90 17.46
CA GLU A 177 -55.14 16.54 17.94
C GLU A 177 -53.89 15.65 18.13
N GLY A 178 -52.69 16.14 17.83
CA GLY A 178 -51.43 15.42 17.97
C GLY A 178 -51.05 14.54 16.77
N LEU A 179 -51.89 14.49 15.73
CA LEU A 179 -51.62 13.77 14.47
C LEU A 179 -50.60 14.51 13.60
N HIS A 180 -49.86 13.77 12.77
CA HIS A 180 -48.89 14.35 11.84
C HIS A 180 -49.59 15.04 10.66
N THR A 181 -49.21 16.28 10.40
CA THR A 181 -49.76 17.08 9.28
C THR A 181 -49.29 16.55 7.93
N THR A 182 -50.02 16.83 6.85
CA THR A 182 -49.59 16.49 5.48
C THR A 182 -48.22 17.09 5.12
N PHE A 183 -47.91 18.27 5.66
CA PHE A 183 -46.60 18.92 5.50
C PHE A 183 -45.45 18.05 6.04
N PHE A 184 -45.66 17.35 7.16
CA PHE A 184 -44.66 16.43 7.71
C PHE A 184 -44.30 15.32 6.72
N TRP A 185 -45.30 14.68 6.11
CA TRP A 185 -45.09 13.59 5.17
C TRP A 185 -44.42 14.06 3.87
N ARG A 186 -44.79 15.24 3.37
CA ARG A 186 -44.12 15.87 2.22
C ARG A 186 -42.66 16.20 2.52
N LEU A 187 -42.40 16.78 3.70
CA LEU A 187 -41.03 17.06 4.16
C LEU A 187 -40.21 15.79 4.30
N LEU A 188 -40.79 14.71 4.84
CA LEU A 188 -40.13 13.41 4.95
C LEU A 188 -39.80 12.84 3.57
N ALA A 189 -40.73 12.88 2.62
CA ALA A 189 -40.50 12.44 1.25
C ALA A 189 -39.37 13.23 0.58
N ILE A 190 -39.33 14.56 0.75
CA ILE A 190 -38.26 15.41 0.22
C ILE A 190 -36.92 15.11 0.88
N ARG A 191 -36.89 14.86 2.20
CA ARG A 191 -35.66 14.46 2.91
C ARG A 191 -35.08 13.16 2.37
N LEU A 192 -35.91 12.16 2.16
CA LEU A 192 -35.48 10.88 1.60
C LEU A 192 -35.06 11.03 0.13
N GLY A 193 -35.81 11.80 -0.66
CA GLY A 193 -35.45 12.12 -2.05
C GLY A 193 -34.12 12.88 -2.16
N PHE A 194 -33.86 13.81 -1.24
CA PHE A 194 -32.60 14.54 -1.16
C PHE A 194 -31.42 13.61 -0.86
N VAL A 195 -31.56 12.66 0.07
CA VAL A 195 -30.50 11.68 0.38
C VAL A 195 -30.14 10.87 -0.86
N ILE A 196 -31.16 10.35 -1.58
CA ILE A 196 -30.94 9.58 -2.82
C ILE A 196 -30.29 10.46 -3.90
N ALA A 197 -30.77 11.69 -4.10
CA ALA A 197 -30.20 12.60 -5.09
C ALA A 197 -28.76 12.98 -4.76
N PHE A 198 -28.46 13.24 -3.48
CA PHE A 198 -27.13 13.60 -3.00
C PHE A 198 -26.14 12.45 -3.21
N GLU A 199 -26.52 11.22 -2.84
CA GLU A 199 -25.73 10.01 -3.11
C GLU A 199 -25.40 9.90 -4.61
N ARG A 200 -26.43 9.94 -5.48
CA ARG A 200 -26.24 9.81 -6.93
C ARG A 200 -25.39 10.92 -7.54
N VAL A 201 -25.56 12.16 -7.09
CA VAL A 201 -24.76 13.29 -7.59
C VAL A 201 -23.32 13.16 -7.12
N VAL A 202 -23.09 12.84 -5.84
CA VAL A 202 -21.74 12.71 -5.30
C VAL A 202 -21.02 11.54 -5.97
N ASP A 203 -21.65 10.38 -6.12
CA ASP A 203 -21.04 9.22 -6.78
C ASP A 203 -20.70 9.52 -8.24
N VAL A 204 -21.60 10.17 -8.98
CA VAL A 204 -21.34 10.59 -10.37
C VAL A 204 -20.19 11.59 -10.43
N VAL A 205 -20.17 12.61 -9.57
CA VAL A 205 -19.10 13.61 -9.54
C VAL A 205 -17.77 12.98 -9.18
N VAL A 206 -17.74 12.14 -8.14
CA VAL A 206 -16.52 11.44 -7.71
C VAL A 206 -16.02 10.55 -8.84
N GLN A 207 -16.90 9.77 -9.49
CA GLN A 207 -16.51 8.91 -10.60
C GLN A 207 -15.94 9.72 -11.78
N HIS A 208 -16.55 10.84 -12.15
CA HIS A 208 -16.06 11.68 -13.25
C HIS A 208 -14.76 12.41 -12.90
N VAL A 209 -14.60 12.85 -11.66
CA VAL A 209 -13.36 13.50 -11.20
C VAL A 209 -12.24 12.48 -11.13
N VAL A 210 -12.45 11.33 -10.49
CA VAL A 210 -11.44 10.26 -10.38
C VAL A 210 -11.07 9.75 -11.77
N PHE A 211 -12.05 9.39 -12.61
CA PHE A 211 -11.78 8.92 -13.96
C PHE A 211 -11.12 9.99 -14.83
N GLY A 212 -11.51 11.26 -14.66
CA GLY A 212 -10.90 12.39 -15.36
C GLY A 212 -9.45 12.63 -14.95
N VAL A 213 -9.13 12.54 -13.66
CA VAL A 213 -7.76 12.66 -13.14
C VAL A 213 -6.91 11.48 -13.59
N CYS A 214 -7.41 10.24 -13.52
CA CYS A 214 -6.71 9.07 -14.03
C CYS A 214 -6.42 9.21 -15.54
N ARG A 215 -7.43 9.60 -16.35
CA ARG A 215 -7.25 9.90 -17.78
C ARG A 215 -6.20 10.98 -18.04
N LEU A 216 -6.15 12.02 -17.21
CA LEU A 216 -5.15 13.08 -17.32
C LEU A 216 -3.75 12.56 -16.99
N ILE A 217 -3.63 11.72 -15.96
CA ILE A 217 -2.36 11.06 -15.58
C ILE A 217 -1.90 10.16 -16.73
N ASP A 218 -2.78 9.35 -17.32
CA ASP A 218 -2.44 8.46 -18.44
C ASP A 218 -2.02 9.24 -19.70
N VAL A 219 -2.56 10.44 -19.92
CA VAL A 219 -2.13 11.32 -21.01
C VAL A 219 -0.78 11.99 -20.71
N LEU A 220 -0.52 12.30 -19.44
CA LEU A 220 0.67 13.04 -19.02
C LEU A 220 1.88 12.13 -18.82
N VAL A 221 1.66 10.88 -18.43
CA VAL A 221 2.70 9.86 -18.22
C VAL A 221 2.61 8.82 -19.35
N PRO A 222 3.43 8.92 -20.40
CA PRO A 222 3.43 7.93 -21.47
C PRO A 222 3.89 6.56 -20.95
N ASP A 223 3.12 5.51 -21.28
CA ASP A 223 3.33 4.12 -20.82
C ASP A 223 4.74 3.57 -21.09
N VAL A 224 5.42 4.08 -22.12
CA VAL A 224 6.77 3.68 -22.48
C VAL A 224 7.66 4.92 -22.57
N PRO A 225 8.71 5.03 -21.74
CA PRO A 225 9.66 6.12 -21.87
C PRO A 225 10.45 5.97 -23.19
N GLN A 226 10.72 7.08 -23.87
CA GLN A 226 11.37 7.12 -25.19
C GLN A 226 12.71 6.36 -25.24
N SER A 227 13.45 6.34 -24.12
CA SER A 227 14.72 5.61 -24.00
C SER A 227 14.56 4.10 -24.18
N LEU A 228 13.47 3.52 -23.66
CA LEU A 228 13.14 2.11 -23.81
C LEU A 228 12.65 1.79 -25.22
N GLU A 229 11.84 2.68 -25.82
CA GLU A 229 11.36 2.49 -27.19
C GLU A 229 12.50 2.44 -28.21
N ILE A 230 13.48 3.35 -28.08
CA ILE A 230 14.68 3.37 -28.93
C ILE A 230 15.48 2.07 -28.74
N LYS A 231 15.61 1.57 -27.51
CA LYS A 231 16.34 0.34 -27.20
C LYS A 231 15.67 -0.89 -27.82
N ILE A 232 14.34 -1.00 -27.71
CA ILE A 232 13.56 -2.09 -28.30
C ILE A 232 13.64 -2.05 -29.84
N LYS A 233 13.54 -0.86 -30.46
CA LYS A 233 13.71 -0.70 -31.91
C LYS A 233 15.11 -1.13 -32.36
N ARG A 234 16.14 -0.78 -31.59
CA ARG A 234 17.54 -1.16 -31.87
C ARG A 234 17.73 -2.68 -31.83
N GLU A 235 17.26 -3.34 -30.78
CA GLU A 235 17.38 -4.80 -30.66
C GLU A 235 16.62 -5.54 -31.77
N ARG A 236 15.41 -5.07 -32.12
CA ARG A 236 14.65 -5.62 -33.26
C ARG A 236 15.37 -5.44 -34.60
N TYR A 237 16.03 -4.30 -34.82
CA TYR A 237 16.80 -4.05 -36.03
C TYR A 237 17.99 -5.02 -36.13
N LEU A 238 18.76 -5.16 -35.05
CA LEU A 238 19.90 -6.08 -34.97
C LEU A 238 19.47 -7.55 -35.18
N ALA A 239 18.35 -7.96 -34.59
CA ALA A 239 17.82 -9.31 -34.77
C ALA A 239 17.43 -9.60 -36.23
N LYS A 240 16.79 -8.64 -36.92
CA LYS A 240 16.45 -8.77 -38.34
C LYS A 240 17.69 -8.83 -39.23
N GLN A 241 18.71 -8.03 -38.91
CA GLN A 241 19.97 -8.04 -39.64
C GLN A 241 20.69 -9.38 -39.50
N ALA A 242 20.78 -9.94 -38.28
CA ALA A 242 21.38 -11.25 -38.05
C ALA A 242 20.67 -12.39 -38.81
N LEU A 243 19.34 -12.35 -38.90
CA LEU A 243 18.57 -13.31 -39.69
C LEU A 243 18.87 -13.19 -41.19
N ALA A 244 18.89 -11.96 -41.74
CA ALA A 244 19.23 -11.73 -43.15
C ALA A 244 20.66 -12.19 -43.48
N ASP A 245 21.64 -11.88 -42.62
CA ASP A 245 23.02 -12.32 -42.79
C ASP A 245 23.11 -13.86 -42.79
N SER A 246 22.41 -14.54 -41.86
CA SER A 246 22.37 -16.01 -41.84
C SER A 246 21.76 -16.61 -43.12
N GLU A 247 20.70 -16.01 -43.67
CA GLU A 247 20.10 -16.46 -44.93
C GLU A 247 21.05 -16.27 -46.12
N THR A 248 21.81 -15.17 -46.15
CA THR A 248 22.80 -14.94 -47.22
C THR A 248 23.96 -15.92 -47.16
N ILE A 249 24.48 -16.24 -45.96
CA ILE A 249 25.54 -17.23 -45.76
C ILE A 249 25.08 -18.62 -46.21
N LEU A 250 23.84 -19.01 -45.87
CA LEU A 250 23.27 -20.30 -46.30
C LEU A 250 23.10 -20.40 -47.82
N LYS A 251 22.76 -19.30 -48.51
CA LYS A 251 22.68 -19.28 -49.98
C LYS A 251 24.05 -19.42 -50.63
N VAL A 252 25.07 -18.74 -50.11
CA VAL A 252 26.45 -18.80 -50.64
C VAL A 252 27.05 -20.21 -50.46
N ASN A 253 26.83 -20.87 -49.33
CA ASN A 253 27.35 -22.22 -49.11
C ASN A 253 26.67 -23.31 -49.95
N ASN A 254 25.46 -23.05 -50.47
CA ASN A 254 24.71 -23.97 -51.31
C ASN A 254 24.86 -23.67 -52.82
N SER A 255 25.72 -22.72 -53.19
CA SER A 255 26.08 -22.38 -54.58
C SER A 255 27.47 -22.92 -54.90
#